data_AF-A0A9Q1INV1-F1
#
_entry.id   AF-A0A9Q1INV1-F1
#
_cell.length_a   1.000
_cell.length_b   1.000
_cell.length_c   1.000
_cell.angle_alpha   90.00
_cell.angle_beta   90.00
_cell.angle_gamma   90.00
#
_symmetry.space_group_name_H-M   'P 1'
#
loop_
_entity.id
_entity.type
_entity.pdbx_description
1 polymer ?
#
loop_
_entity_poly.entity_id
_entity_poly.type
_entity_poly.pdbx_seq_one_letter_code
_entity_poly.pdbx_strand_id
1 'polypeptide(L)'
;MVIDPVPLAGSRDARLDGLLGGTPPPYGYDAERAEEQRRYHDMMPYIDDSPCSSPRLSSRSRSSRDTLSSGSLESSKSAELDLEKGLEMRKWVLSGILASEETYLSHLEVLLLPMKPLRAAASTSQPVLSLPQIDTIFFKVPELYDIHKEFYDGLLPRVQQWSHHQRVGDLFHKLVRTHQGTALSISLTFLSVIG
;
A
#
# COMPACT_ATOMS: atom_id res chain seq x y z
N MET A 1 -65.93 -49.67 -27.06
CA MET A 1 -66.00 -48.44 -27.88
C MET A 1 -65.33 -47.37 -27.05
N VAL A 2 -64.01 -47.22 -27.14
CA VAL A 2 -63.32 -46.37 -28.12
C VAL A 2 -63.90 -44.96 -28.07
N ILE A 3 -63.12 -44.01 -27.55
CA ILE A 3 -62.67 -42.81 -28.28
C ILE A 3 -61.44 -42.28 -27.51
N ASP A 4 -60.31 -42.36 -28.19
CA ASP A 4 -59.05 -41.65 -27.92
C ASP A 4 -59.16 -40.15 -28.32
N PRO A 5 -58.16 -39.29 -28.02
CA PRO A 5 -58.33 -37.89 -27.61
C PRO A 5 -58.17 -36.84 -28.72
N VAL A 6 -58.42 -35.56 -28.38
CA VAL A 6 -58.05 -34.39 -29.22
C VAL A 6 -57.25 -33.36 -28.41
N PRO A 7 -56.00 -33.04 -28.78
CA PRO A 7 -55.19 -31.95 -28.23
C PRO A 7 -55.24 -30.69 -29.13
N LEU A 8 -55.07 -29.49 -28.56
CA LEU A 8 -54.86 -28.26 -29.33
C LEU A 8 -53.53 -27.57 -28.99
N ALA A 9 -52.58 -27.87 -29.86
CA ALA A 9 -51.39 -27.18 -30.38
C ALA A 9 -50.78 -25.89 -29.75
N GLY A 10 -49.45 -25.98 -29.64
CA GLY A 10 -48.45 -24.93 -29.88
C GLY A 10 -47.04 -25.56 -29.77
N SER A 11 -46.56 -26.31 -30.78
CA SER A 11 -45.67 -25.85 -31.87
C SER A 11 -44.28 -25.43 -31.31
N ARG A 12 -43.13 -26.07 -31.54
CA ARG A 12 -42.61 -27.01 -32.57
C ARG A 12 -41.31 -27.66 -32.05
N ASP A 13 -41.11 -28.95 -32.37
CA ASP A 13 -39.93 -29.59 -33.01
C ASP A 13 -38.51 -29.11 -32.63
N ALA A 14 -37.48 -29.92 -32.41
CA ALA A 14 -37.29 -31.36 -32.57
C ALA A 14 -35.98 -31.80 -31.89
N ARG A 15 -36.03 -33.03 -31.37
CA ARG A 15 -35.01 -34.11 -31.36
C ARG A 15 -33.50 -33.80 -31.46
N LEU A 16 -32.84 -34.34 -30.44
CA LEU A 16 -31.80 -35.40 -30.45
C LEU A 16 -30.40 -35.13 -31.01
N ASP A 17 -29.48 -35.45 -30.11
CA ASP A 17 -28.28 -36.27 -30.29
C ASP A 17 -27.11 -35.67 -31.06
N GLY A 18 -26.03 -35.50 -30.29
CA GLY A 18 -24.72 -35.19 -30.79
C GLY A 18 -23.98 -36.39 -31.39
N LEU A 19 -22.81 -36.01 -31.88
CA LEU A 19 -21.67 -36.79 -32.35
C LEU A 19 -21.54 -36.96 -33.88
N LEU A 20 -20.42 -36.38 -34.33
CA LEU A 20 -19.57 -36.70 -35.49
C LEU A 20 -19.82 -35.95 -36.80
N GLY A 21 -18.79 -35.17 -37.17
CA GLY A 21 -18.40 -34.94 -38.56
C GLY A 21 -18.91 -33.65 -39.18
N GLY A 22 -18.04 -32.66 -39.31
CA GLY A 22 -18.29 -31.50 -40.18
C GLY A 22 -17.47 -30.26 -39.81
N THR A 23 -16.31 -30.12 -40.43
CA THR A 23 -15.54 -28.86 -40.52
C THR A 23 -16.40 -27.69 -41.00
N PRO A 24 -16.34 -26.50 -40.36
CA PRO A 24 -16.74 -25.25 -40.98
C PRO A 24 -15.54 -24.49 -41.60
N PRO A 25 -15.79 -23.62 -42.59
CA PRO A 25 -14.79 -23.01 -43.48
C PRO A 25 -13.88 -22.00 -42.76
N PRO A 26 -12.68 -21.71 -43.32
CA PRO A 26 -11.74 -20.81 -42.70
C PRO A 26 -12.30 -19.40 -42.77
N TYR A 27 -12.61 -18.81 -41.62
CA TYR A 27 -12.71 -17.36 -41.52
C TYR A 27 -11.29 -16.83 -41.71
N GLY A 28 -11.02 -16.32 -42.91
CA GLY A 28 -9.79 -15.61 -43.24
C GLY A 28 -9.66 -14.39 -42.33
N TYR A 29 -8.81 -14.52 -41.32
CA TYR A 29 -8.16 -13.37 -40.72
C TYR A 29 -6.88 -13.15 -41.52
N ASP A 30 -6.89 -12.04 -42.25
CA ASP A 30 -5.80 -11.47 -43.01
C ASP A 30 -4.54 -11.39 -42.15
N ALA A 31 -3.56 -12.24 -42.49
CA ALA A 31 -2.25 -12.29 -41.87
C ALA A 31 -1.20 -11.75 -42.86
N GLU A 32 -1.39 -10.54 -43.40
CA GLU A 32 -0.33 -9.83 -44.13
C GLU A 32 -0.32 -8.31 -43.84
N ARG A 33 0.13 -7.94 -42.63
CA ARG A 33 0.73 -6.59 -42.44
C ARG A 33 1.95 -6.56 -41.53
N ALA A 34 2.68 -7.69 -41.42
CA ALA A 34 3.82 -7.79 -40.52
C ALA A 34 5.18 -7.38 -41.12
N GLU A 35 5.31 -7.09 -42.43
CA GLU A 35 6.65 -6.90 -43.02
C GLU A 35 6.75 -5.74 -44.03
N GLU A 36 6.60 -4.48 -43.60
CA GLU A 36 7.19 -3.37 -44.40
C GLU A 36 7.53 -2.07 -43.64
N GLN A 37 7.82 -2.13 -42.35
CA GLN A 37 8.16 -0.90 -41.58
C GLN A 37 9.45 -0.99 -40.76
N ARG A 38 10.39 -1.84 -41.18
CA ARG A 38 11.72 -2.00 -40.55
C ARG A 38 12.92 -1.51 -41.37
N ARG A 39 12.73 -0.74 -42.44
CA ARG A 39 13.84 -0.36 -43.34
C ARG A 39 14.01 1.13 -43.63
N TYR A 40 13.44 2.03 -42.85
CA TYR A 40 13.69 3.48 -43.01
C TYR A 40 13.85 4.21 -41.67
N HIS A 41 14.55 3.57 -40.72
CA HIS A 41 15.13 4.23 -39.55
C HIS A 41 16.52 4.80 -39.91
N ASP A 42 16.58 5.72 -40.88
CA ASP A 42 17.78 6.53 -41.05
C ASP A 42 17.41 7.94 -41.48
N MET A 43 18.07 8.91 -40.86
CA MET A 43 17.89 10.37 -40.99
C MET A 43 16.80 11.02 -40.11
N MET A 44 17.13 11.29 -38.85
CA MET A 44 16.59 12.44 -38.12
C MET A 44 17.75 13.24 -37.48
N PRO A 45 17.76 14.58 -37.60
CA PRO A 45 18.83 15.42 -37.10
C PRO A 45 18.75 15.51 -35.57
N TYR A 46 19.87 15.21 -34.92
CA TYR A 46 20.02 15.26 -33.48
C TYR A 46 19.92 16.72 -33.02
N ILE A 47 18.87 17.07 -32.27
CA ILE A 47 18.88 18.29 -31.46
C ILE A 47 19.61 17.90 -30.17
N ASP A 48 20.84 18.41 -30.04
CA ASP A 48 21.66 18.29 -28.82
C ASP A 48 21.14 19.28 -27.78
N ASP A 49 20.42 18.78 -26.78
CA ASP A 49 20.16 19.50 -25.53
C ASP A 49 20.32 18.53 -24.34
N SER A 50 21.55 18.02 -24.17
CA SER A 50 21.95 17.31 -22.95
C SER A 50 22.94 18.15 -22.13
N PRO A 51 22.58 18.67 -20.95
CA PRO A 51 23.56 19.25 -20.03
C PRO A 51 24.28 18.12 -19.30
N CYS A 52 25.38 17.62 -19.86
CA CYS A 52 26.29 16.72 -19.15
C CYS A 52 27.14 17.52 -18.15
N SER A 53 26.69 17.60 -16.89
CA SER A 53 27.51 18.16 -15.80
C SER A 53 28.26 17.04 -15.07
N SER A 54 29.52 16.82 -15.48
CA SER A 54 30.49 16.02 -14.72
C SER A 54 31.20 16.90 -13.68
N PRO A 55 31.45 16.44 -12.44
CA PRO A 55 32.20 17.21 -11.46
C PRO A 55 33.70 17.08 -11.77
N ARG A 56 34.34 18.17 -12.18
CA ARG A 56 35.81 18.24 -12.32
C ARG A 56 36.43 18.66 -11.00
N LEU A 57 37.04 17.70 -10.31
CA LEU A 57 37.96 17.97 -9.20
C LEU A 57 39.20 18.71 -9.75
N SER A 58 39.31 20.00 -9.44
CA SER A 58 40.47 20.82 -9.77
C SER A 58 41.17 21.22 -8.47
N SER A 59 42.32 20.61 -8.18
CA SER A 59 43.24 21.04 -7.15
C SER A 59 44.13 22.18 -7.69
N ARG A 60 44.04 23.37 -7.10
CA ARG A 60 45.09 24.39 -7.25
C ARG A 60 45.19 25.29 -6.03
N SER A 61 46.39 25.27 -5.49
CA SER A 61 46.91 25.98 -4.31
C SER A 61 46.98 27.51 -4.49
N ARG A 62 46.61 28.21 -3.41
CA ARG A 62 47.15 29.47 -2.83
C ARG A 62 47.31 30.74 -3.70
N SER A 63 46.62 31.80 -3.26
CA SER A 63 46.98 33.25 -3.16
C SER A 63 45.64 34.02 -3.26
N SER A 64 45.36 35.21 -2.76
CA SER A 64 46.09 36.34 -2.19
C SER A 64 45.01 37.30 -1.61
N ARG A 65 45.35 38.03 -0.56
CA ARG A 65 44.69 39.18 0.11
C ARG A 65 43.30 39.70 -0.33
N ASP A 66 42.47 39.85 0.72
CA ASP A 66 41.59 40.98 1.06
C ASP A 66 40.57 41.48 0.03
N THR A 67 39.32 41.00 0.12
CA THR A 67 38.11 41.84 -0.02
C THR A 67 36.88 41.14 0.58
N LEU A 68 36.27 41.79 1.58
CA LEU A 68 34.86 41.73 2.01
C LEU A 68 34.27 40.36 2.42
N SER A 69 34.21 40.19 3.74
CA SER A 69 33.27 39.34 4.46
C SER A 69 31.81 39.74 4.15
N SER A 70 31.23 39.17 3.10
CA SER A 70 29.79 39.25 2.77
C SER A 70 29.22 37.90 2.29
N GLY A 71 29.79 36.77 2.74
CA GLY A 71 29.31 35.42 2.40
C GLY A 71 28.49 34.70 3.49
N SER A 72 28.36 35.30 4.68
CA SER A 72 27.82 34.59 5.86
C SER A 72 26.29 34.56 5.93
N LEU A 73 25.58 35.43 5.21
CA LEU A 73 24.12 35.59 5.32
C LEU A 73 23.35 34.64 4.39
N GLU A 74 23.88 34.35 3.19
CA GLU A 74 23.24 33.46 2.21
C GLU A 74 23.29 31.98 2.67
N SER A 75 24.42 31.55 3.24
CA SER A 75 24.59 30.19 3.78
C SER A 75 23.71 29.90 5.00
N SER A 76 23.35 30.94 5.77
CA SER A 76 22.48 30.79 6.94
C SER A 76 21.01 30.65 6.52
N LYS A 77 20.58 31.42 5.49
CA LYS A 77 19.24 31.31 4.93
C LYS A 77 18.99 29.98 4.23
N SER A 78 19.96 29.44 3.50
CA SER A 78 19.79 28.14 2.84
C SER A 78 19.62 26.99 3.84
N ALA A 79 20.39 26.99 4.93
CA ALA A 79 20.29 25.99 5.98
C ALA A 79 18.96 26.06 6.76
N GLU A 80 18.42 27.27 6.94
CA GLU A 80 17.12 27.50 7.59
C GLU A 80 15.96 26.96 6.73
N LEU A 81 16.00 27.16 5.41
CA LEU A 81 15.02 26.60 4.48
C LEU A 81 15.07 25.06 4.43
N ASP A 82 16.26 24.48 4.47
CA ASP A 82 16.43 23.01 4.50
C ASP A 82 15.87 22.39 5.80
N LEU A 83 16.02 23.09 6.94
CA LEU A 83 15.45 22.66 8.22
C LEU A 83 13.92 22.69 8.20
N GLU A 84 13.34 23.76 7.63
CA GLU A 84 11.88 23.90 7.50
C GLU A 84 11.30 22.77 6.65
N LYS A 85 11.91 22.51 5.49
CA LYS A 85 11.53 21.38 4.62
C LYS A 85 11.63 20.05 5.35
N GLY A 86 12.67 19.84 6.15
CA GLY A 86 12.84 18.65 6.98
C GLY A 86 11.73 18.51 8.03
N LEU A 87 11.30 19.62 8.62
CA LEU A 87 10.21 19.64 9.60
C LEU A 87 8.85 19.31 8.95
N GLU A 88 8.58 19.87 7.78
CA GLU A 88 7.36 19.63 6.99
C GLU A 88 7.29 18.18 6.54
N MET A 89 8.41 17.64 6.02
CA MET A 89 8.49 16.25 5.58
C MET A 89 8.28 15.29 6.75
N ARG A 90 8.83 15.61 7.93
CA ARG A 90 8.57 14.84 9.15
C ARG A 90 7.10 14.86 9.55
N LYS A 91 6.43 16.02 9.51
CA LYS A 91 4.99 16.11 9.78
C LYS A 91 4.20 15.27 8.79
N TRP A 92 4.53 15.36 7.50
CA TRP A 92 3.86 14.62 6.43
C TRP A 92 3.95 13.10 6.63
N VAL A 93 5.15 12.60 6.93
CA VAL A 93 5.36 11.17 7.25
C VAL A 93 4.53 10.75 8.46
N LEU A 94 4.53 11.54 9.54
CA LEU A 94 3.77 11.19 10.74
C LEU A 94 2.26 11.24 10.52
N SER A 95 1.76 12.16 9.72
CA SER A 95 0.35 12.16 9.29
C SER A 95 0.00 10.91 8.50
N GLY A 96 0.90 10.43 7.63
CA GLY A 96 0.72 9.17 6.90
C GLY A 96 0.65 7.96 7.85
N ILE A 97 1.56 7.89 8.83
CA ILE A 97 1.53 6.85 9.86
C ILE A 97 0.21 6.90 10.63
N LEU A 98 -0.21 8.08 11.06
CA LEU A 98 -1.45 8.27 11.82
C LEU A 98 -2.69 7.80 11.03
N ALA A 99 -2.78 8.13 9.74
CA ALA A 99 -3.87 7.68 8.87
C ALA A 99 -3.87 6.16 8.65
N SER A 100 -2.67 5.57 8.49
CA SER A 100 -2.54 4.11 8.39
C SER A 100 -2.97 3.41 9.68
N GLU A 101 -2.65 4.01 10.82
CA GLU A 101 -2.97 3.49 12.14
C GLU A 101 -4.48 3.57 12.43
N GLU A 102 -5.14 4.67 12.04
CA GLU A 102 -6.61 4.80 12.10
C GLU A 102 -7.31 3.66 11.32
N THR A 103 -6.84 3.39 10.11
CA THR A 103 -7.38 2.30 9.29
C THR A 103 -7.11 0.94 9.91
N TYR A 104 -5.90 0.73 10.45
CA TYR A 104 -5.53 -0.51 11.13
C TYR A 104 -6.41 -0.79 12.36
N LEU A 105 -6.66 0.23 13.18
CA LEU A 105 -7.53 0.15 14.35
C LEU A 105 -8.98 -0.16 13.98
N SER A 106 -9.49 0.43 12.90
CA SER A 106 -10.81 0.11 12.37
C SER A 106 -10.94 -1.38 12.02
N HIS A 107 -9.93 -1.96 11.35
CA HIS A 107 -9.92 -3.39 11.03
C HIS A 107 -9.86 -4.28 12.29
N LEU A 108 -9.04 -3.91 13.28
CA LEU A 108 -8.98 -4.63 14.55
C LEU A 108 -10.32 -4.56 15.31
N GLU A 109 -10.99 -3.40 15.30
CA GLU A 109 -12.31 -3.24 15.92
C GLU A 109 -13.36 -4.16 15.26
N VAL A 110 -13.35 -4.26 13.93
CA VAL A 110 -14.24 -5.18 13.19
C VAL A 110 -13.98 -6.64 13.58
N LEU A 111 -12.72 -7.03 13.80
CA LEU A 111 -12.37 -8.38 14.28
C LEU A 111 -12.82 -8.62 15.73
N LEU A 112 -12.85 -7.58 16.57
CA LEU A 112 -13.28 -7.69 17.97
C LEU A 112 -14.81 -7.78 18.13
N LEU A 113 -15.59 -7.22 17.19
CA LEU A 113 -17.06 -7.27 17.20
C LEU A 113 -17.63 -8.70 17.37
N PRO A 114 -17.26 -9.70 16.56
CA PRO A 114 -17.77 -11.07 16.71
C PRO A 114 -17.24 -11.78 17.96
N MET A 115 -16.12 -11.35 18.56
CA MET A 115 -15.50 -12.06 19.68
C MET A 115 -16.42 -12.12 20.90
N LYS A 116 -17.09 -11.01 21.27
CA LYS A 116 -17.99 -10.95 22.43
C LYS A 116 -19.18 -11.92 22.34
N PRO A 117 -20.00 -11.92 21.28
CA PRO A 117 -21.10 -12.87 21.15
C PRO A 117 -20.62 -14.33 21.03
N LEU A 118 -19.48 -14.59 20.40
CA LEU A 118 -18.91 -15.93 20.33
C LEU A 118 -18.50 -16.46 21.72
N ARG A 119 -17.83 -15.64 22.54
CA ARG A 119 -17.49 -16.02 23.92
C ARG A 119 -18.74 -16.27 24.78
N ALA A 120 -19.78 -15.45 24.61
CA ALA A 120 -21.06 -15.65 25.30
C ALA A 120 -21.74 -16.95 24.86
N ALA A 121 -21.77 -17.24 23.56
CA ALA A 121 -22.35 -18.46 23.00
C ALA A 121 -21.59 -19.72 23.46
N ALA A 122 -20.28 -19.63 23.67
CA ALA A 122 -19.46 -20.74 24.15
C ALA A 122 -19.78 -21.21 25.58
N SER A 123 -20.51 -20.39 26.36
CA SER A 123 -20.96 -20.74 27.72
C SER A 123 -22.37 -21.35 27.76
N THR A 124 -23.00 -21.54 26.59
CA THR A 124 -24.33 -22.16 26.49
C THR A 124 -24.24 -23.68 26.54
N SER A 125 -25.39 -24.35 26.64
CA SER A 125 -25.46 -25.82 26.65
C SER A 125 -25.14 -26.47 25.30
N GLN A 126 -25.11 -25.71 24.20
CA GLN A 126 -24.80 -26.20 22.86
C GLN A 126 -23.89 -25.22 22.09
N PRO A 127 -22.61 -25.11 22.48
CA PRO A 127 -21.67 -24.23 21.82
C PRO A 127 -21.22 -24.81 20.47
N VAL A 128 -21.30 -24.02 19.40
CA VAL A 128 -20.75 -24.38 18.08
C VAL A 128 -19.22 -24.28 18.09
N LEU A 129 -18.67 -23.32 18.84
CA LEU A 129 -17.25 -23.14 19.08
C LEU A 129 -16.97 -23.13 20.59
N SER A 130 -15.94 -23.86 20.99
CA SER A 130 -15.46 -23.86 22.38
C SER A 130 -14.64 -22.61 22.69
N LEU A 131 -14.55 -22.22 23.98
CA LEU A 131 -13.73 -21.10 24.41
C LEU A 131 -12.26 -21.19 23.95
N PRO A 132 -11.57 -22.35 24.03
CA PRO A 132 -10.20 -22.47 23.54
C PRO A 132 -10.06 -22.23 22.02
N GLN A 133 -11.04 -22.64 21.21
CA GLN A 133 -11.04 -22.36 19.78
C GLN A 133 -11.18 -20.85 19.53
N ILE A 134 -12.06 -20.19 20.27
CA ILE A 134 -12.24 -18.74 20.17
C ILE A 134 -10.96 -18.01 20.62
N ASP A 135 -10.34 -18.43 21.72
CA ASP A 135 -9.07 -17.87 22.20
C ASP A 135 -7.94 -18.04 21.18
N THR A 136 -7.94 -19.15 20.44
CA THR A 136 -6.99 -19.39 19.34
C THR A 136 -7.26 -18.49 18.14
N ILE A 137 -8.53 -18.33 17.73
CA ILE A 137 -8.92 -17.49 16.58
C ILE A 137 -8.60 -16.01 16.84
N PHE A 138 -8.94 -15.51 18.03
CA PHE A 138 -8.75 -14.10 18.39
C PHE A 138 -7.47 -13.85 19.20
N PHE A 139 -6.50 -14.77 19.11
CA PHE A 139 -5.28 -14.68 19.90
C PHE A 139 -4.58 -13.33 19.67
N LYS A 140 -4.35 -12.60 20.77
CA LYS A 140 -3.72 -11.27 20.83
C LYS A 140 -4.41 -10.13 20.08
N VAL A 141 -5.53 -10.36 19.39
CA VAL A 141 -6.27 -9.27 18.70
C VAL A 141 -6.65 -8.13 19.66
N PRO A 142 -7.19 -8.39 20.88
CA PRO A 142 -7.53 -7.31 21.82
C PRO A 142 -6.30 -6.55 22.33
N GLU A 143 -5.25 -7.28 22.71
CA GLU A 143 -3.98 -6.69 23.19
C GLU A 143 -3.35 -5.82 22.10
N LEU A 144 -3.38 -6.27 20.85
CA LEU A 144 -2.85 -5.55 19.70
C LEU A 144 -3.63 -4.26 19.45
N TYR A 145 -4.96 -4.29 19.56
CA TYR A 145 -5.80 -3.10 19.49
C TYR A 145 -5.41 -2.08 20.56
N ASP A 146 -5.28 -2.49 21.81
CA ASP A 146 -4.96 -1.58 22.92
C ASP A 146 -3.59 -0.92 22.75
N ILE A 147 -2.56 -1.69 22.36
CA ILE A 147 -1.20 -1.18 22.14
C ILE A 147 -1.18 -0.12 21.02
N HIS A 148 -1.83 -0.42 19.90
CA HIS A 148 -1.87 0.45 18.74
C HIS A 148 -2.79 1.66 18.97
N LYS A 149 -3.87 1.48 19.72
CA LYS A 149 -4.76 2.58 20.11
C LYS A 149 -4.03 3.57 21.01
N GLU A 150 -3.24 3.08 21.95
CA GLU A 150 -2.41 3.93 22.80
C GLU A 150 -1.35 4.71 21.99
N PHE A 151 -0.73 4.07 20.99
CA PHE A 151 0.20 4.75 20.08
C PHE A 151 -0.50 5.84 19.26
N TYR A 152 -1.65 5.52 18.66
CA TYR A 152 -2.47 6.46 17.89
C TYR A 152 -2.89 7.67 18.72
N ASP A 153 -3.49 7.43 19.89
CA ASP A 153 -3.98 8.48 20.80
C ASP A 153 -2.82 9.36 21.30
N GLY A 154 -1.63 8.80 21.46
CA GLY A 154 -0.41 9.54 21.79
C GLY A 154 0.15 10.36 20.63
N LEU A 155 0.03 9.87 19.39
CA LEU A 155 0.60 10.51 18.19
C LEU A 155 -0.29 11.64 17.65
N LEU A 156 -1.61 11.43 17.62
CA LEU A 156 -2.62 12.36 17.09
C LEU A 156 -2.43 13.81 17.57
N PRO A 157 -2.42 14.12 18.89
CA PRO A 157 -2.29 15.50 19.35
C PRO A 157 -0.93 16.10 18.99
N ARG A 158 0.12 15.29 18.89
CA ARG A 158 1.48 15.74 18.54
C ARG A 158 1.58 16.15 17.07
N VAL A 159 0.85 15.48 16.18
CA VAL A 159 0.78 15.82 14.75
C VAL A 159 -0.13 17.03 14.52
N GLN A 160 -1.25 17.11 15.25
CA GLN A 160 -2.18 18.25 15.17
C GLN A 160 -1.53 19.56 15.67
N GLN A 161 -0.80 19.49 16.79
CA GLN A 161 -0.12 20.63 17.41
C GLN A 161 1.39 20.59 17.09
N TRP A 162 1.71 20.63 15.80
CA TRP A 162 3.08 20.47 15.32
C TRP A 162 3.98 21.67 15.66
N SER A 163 5.23 21.40 16.07
CA SER A 163 6.25 22.42 16.33
C SER A 163 7.67 21.87 16.14
N HIS A 164 8.68 22.75 16.02
CA HIS A 164 10.10 22.35 15.91
C HIS A 164 10.59 21.51 17.10
N HIS A 165 10.03 21.75 18.29
CA HIS A 165 10.43 21.08 19.52
C HIS A 165 9.68 19.76 19.73
N GLN A 166 8.73 19.43 18.85
CA GLN A 166 7.90 18.24 18.99
C GLN A 166 8.75 16.97 18.90
N ARG A 167 8.66 16.12 19.92
CA ARG A 167 9.30 14.80 19.95
C ARG A 167 8.23 13.72 19.85
N VAL A 168 8.51 12.66 19.10
CA VAL A 168 7.60 11.51 18.93
C VAL A 168 8.31 10.17 19.16
N GLY A 169 9.64 10.16 19.21
CA GLY A 169 10.43 8.92 19.30
C GLY A 169 10.15 8.10 20.57
N ASP A 170 9.70 8.73 21.65
CA ASP A 170 9.22 8.06 22.86
C ASP A 170 8.00 7.17 22.60
N LEU A 171 7.09 7.58 21.70
CA LEU A 171 5.93 6.77 21.31
C LEU A 171 6.35 5.53 20.52
N PHE A 172 7.27 5.69 19.57
CA PHE A 172 7.82 4.57 18.80
C PHE A 172 8.63 3.62 19.68
N HIS A 173 9.45 4.14 20.59
CA HIS A 173 10.17 3.32 21.56
C HIS A 173 9.21 2.54 22.48
N LYS A 174 8.13 3.17 22.92
CA LYS A 174 7.11 2.49 23.73
C LYS A 174 6.44 1.39 22.91
N LEU A 175 5.96 1.70 21.71
CA LEU A 175 5.36 0.73 20.79
C LEU A 175 6.29 -0.48 20.59
N VAL A 176 7.57 -0.24 20.27
CA VAL A 176 8.56 -1.29 20.07
C VAL A 176 8.77 -2.15 21.31
N ARG A 177 8.88 -1.55 22.49
CA ARG A 177 9.07 -2.28 23.76
C ARG A 177 7.86 -3.12 24.12
N THR A 178 6.66 -2.60 23.91
CA THR A 178 5.43 -3.36 24.15
C THR A 178 5.32 -4.53 23.15
N HIS A 179 5.83 -4.35 21.92
CA HIS A 179 5.96 -5.41 20.92
C HIS A 179 7.11 -6.41 21.16
N GLN A 180 8.08 -6.15 22.05
CA GLN A 180 9.17 -7.11 22.35
C GLN A 180 8.69 -8.38 23.09
N GLY A 181 7.42 -8.44 23.50
CA GLY A 181 6.73 -9.67 23.92
C GLY A 181 5.97 -10.41 22.79
N THR A 182 5.96 -9.87 21.57
CA THR A 182 5.28 -10.39 20.37
C THR A 182 6.23 -10.31 19.18
N ALA A 183 7.11 -11.29 19.09
CA ALA A 183 8.27 -11.33 18.21
C ALA A 183 7.93 -11.41 16.70
N LEU A 184 7.22 -10.45 16.10
CA LEU A 184 6.99 -10.41 14.63
C LEU A 184 6.78 -9.02 13.98
N SER A 185 6.49 -7.93 14.69
CA SER A 185 5.92 -6.74 14.00
C SER A 185 6.91 -5.70 13.43
N ILE A 186 8.12 -5.56 13.97
CA ILE A 186 9.00 -4.43 13.57
C ILE A 186 9.86 -4.77 12.34
N SER A 187 10.15 -6.04 12.07
CA SER A 187 10.97 -6.43 10.91
C SER A 187 10.27 -6.19 9.57
N LEU A 188 8.94 -6.29 9.48
CA LEU A 188 8.20 -6.18 8.22
C LEU A 188 7.98 -4.74 7.75
N THR A 189 7.81 -3.78 8.66
CA THR A 189 7.64 -2.36 8.33
C THR A 189 8.97 -1.69 7.93
N PHE A 190 10.11 -2.12 8.48
CA PHE A 190 11.42 -1.60 8.06
C PHE A 190 11.92 -2.19 6.73
N LEU A 191 11.57 -3.45 6.42
CA LEU A 191 11.93 -4.07 5.13
C LEU A 191 11.08 -3.54 3.96
N SER A 192 9.81 -3.19 4.18
CA SER A 192 8.94 -2.62 3.13
C SER A 192 9.25 -1.16 2.78
N VAL A 193 10.05 -0.45 3.58
CA VAL A 193 10.48 0.93 3.32
C VAL A 193 11.83 0.99 2.58
N ILE A 194 12.56 -0.13 2.51
CA ILE A 194 13.87 -0.23 1.86
C ILE A 194 13.86 -1.23 0.67
N GLY A 195 12.69 -1.82 0.36
CA GLY A 195 12.47 -2.72 -0.77
C GLY A 195 11.61 -2.11 -1.86
#